data_AF-A0A8C7P1D0-F1
#
_entry.id   AF-A0A8C7P1D0-F1
#
_cell.length_a   1.000
_cell.length_b   1.000
_cell.length_c   1.000
_cell.angle_alpha   90.00
_cell.angle_beta   90.00
_cell.angle_gamma   90.00
#
_symmetry.space_group_name_H-M   'P 1'
#
loop_
_entity.id
_entity.type
_entity.pdbx_description
1 polymer ?
#
loop_
_entity_poly.entity_id
_entity_poly.type
_entity_poly.pdbx_seq_one_letter_code
_entity_poly.pdbx_strand_id
1 'polypeptide(L)'
;MTGYTADEKLRVEQISNLRRKWLKDQELSPREPVLPKTAPGPVAKFWAGFLEPKTLCRLYTYKVYTGGVFALTRLLIPAWVVHYYVKYHVAKKPYGIVELKPRLFPGDTILETGEVVPDLPESHGHH
;
A
#
# COMPACT_ATOMS: atom_id res chain seq x y z
N MET A 1 -53.76 18.81 31.17
CA MET A 1 -52.66 18.01 30.58
C MET A 1 -52.86 16.58 31.01
N THR A 2 -53.59 15.80 30.24
CA THR A 2 -53.92 14.42 30.59
C THR A 2 -52.69 13.56 30.34
N GLY A 3 -51.96 13.26 31.42
CA GLY A 3 -50.86 12.31 31.37
C GLY A 3 -51.34 10.87 31.15
N TYR A 4 -50.40 9.94 31.15
CA TYR A 4 -50.66 8.51 30.94
C TYR A 4 -51.75 7.96 31.87
N THR A 5 -52.61 7.11 31.31
CA THR A 5 -53.57 6.31 32.09
C THR A 5 -52.85 5.27 32.94
N ALA A 6 -53.52 4.71 33.96
CA ALA A 6 -52.89 3.72 34.85
C ALA A 6 -52.37 2.50 34.07
N ASP A 7 -53.14 2.06 33.07
CA ASP A 7 -52.83 0.89 32.24
C ASP A 7 -51.62 1.16 31.33
N GLU A 8 -51.53 2.37 30.78
CA GLU A 8 -50.38 2.81 29.96
C GLU A 8 -49.10 2.87 30.79
N LYS A 9 -49.17 3.38 32.03
CA LYS A 9 -48.02 3.39 32.94
C LYS A 9 -47.55 1.99 33.27
N LEU A 10 -48.48 1.10 33.61
CA LEU A 10 -48.19 -0.31 33.90
C LEU A 10 -47.55 -1.01 32.69
N ARG A 11 -48.05 -0.75 31.48
CA ARG A 11 -47.49 -1.27 30.24
C ARG A 11 -46.08 -0.75 29.96
N VAL A 12 -45.83 0.54 30.16
CA VAL A 12 -44.50 1.14 29.97
C VAL A 12 -43.49 0.57 30.96
N GLU A 13 -43.89 0.34 32.21
CA GLU A 13 -43.04 -0.26 33.23
C GLU A 13 -42.70 -1.72 32.89
N GLN A 14 -43.70 -2.50 32.46
CA GLN A 14 -43.50 -3.87 32.00
C GLN A 14 -42.52 -3.95 30.82
N ILE A 15 -42.71 -3.12 29.79
CA ILE A 15 -41.82 -3.07 28.63
C ILE A 15 -40.42 -2.60 29.04
N SER A 16 -40.31 -1.62 29.92
CA SER A 16 -39.03 -1.11 30.42
C SER A 16 -38.25 -2.20 31.17
N ASN A 17 -38.93 -3.00 31.98
CA ASN A 17 -38.32 -4.13 32.70
C ASN A 17 -37.87 -5.23 31.75
N LEU A 18 -38.68 -5.59 30.74
CA LEU A 18 -38.28 -6.53 29.68
C LEU A 18 -37.08 -6.01 28.89
N ARG A 19 -37.07 -4.71 28.57
CA ARG A 19 -35.98 -4.06 27.84
C ARG A 19 -34.67 -4.10 28.63
N ARG A 20 -34.71 -3.85 29.95
CA ARG A 20 -33.51 -3.93 30.81
C ARG A 20 -32.94 -5.34 30.87
N LYS A 21 -33.80 -6.36 30.97
CA LYS A 21 -33.39 -7.77 30.94
C LYS A 21 -32.79 -8.15 29.58
N TRP A 22 -33.46 -7.80 28.49
CA TRP A 22 -32.95 -8.02 27.13
C TRP A 22 -31.59 -7.36 26.91
N LEU A 23 -31.40 -6.11 27.36
CA LEU A 23 -30.13 -5.41 27.25
C LEU A 23 -29.03 -6.10 28.05
N LYS A 24 -29.36 -6.65 29.22
CA LYS A 24 -28.43 -7.45 30.03
C LYS A 24 -28.07 -8.77 29.34
N ASP A 25 -29.02 -9.39 28.64
CA ASP A 25 -28.80 -10.62 27.87
C ASP A 25 -27.93 -10.39 26.61
N GLN A 26 -27.74 -9.13 26.18
CA GLN A 26 -26.79 -8.77 25.12
C GLN A 26 -25.35 -8.64 25.62
N GLU A 27 -25.10 -8.68 26.93
CA GLU A 27 -23.74 -8.68 27.47
C GLU A 27 -23.09 -10.03 27.17
N LEU A 28 -22.10 -10.01 26.29
CA LEU A 28 -21.44 -11.23 25.83
C LEU A 28 -20.35 -11.65 26.81
N SER A 29 -20.31 -12.94 27.14
CA SER A 29 -19.28 -13.48 28.02
C SER A 29 -17.93 -13.55 27.31
N PRO A 30 -16.79 -13.44 28.00
CA PRO A 30 -15.47 -13.56 27.36
C PRO A 30 -15.15 -14.91 26.70
N ARG A 31 -16.02 -15.90 26.80
CA ARG A 31 -15.81 -17.30 26.37
C ARG A 31 -16.51 -17.63 25.07
N GLU A 32 -16.50 -16.71 24.13
CA GLU A 32 -17.06 -16.96 22.82
C GLU A 32 -16.29 -18.07 22.09
N PRO A 33 -16.99 -18.95 21.35
CA PRO A 33 -16.34 -19.93 20.52
C PRO A 33 -15.59 -19.22 19.38
N VAL A 34 -14.26 -19.14 19.50
CA VAL A 34 -13.40 -18.63 18.44
C VAL A 34 -13.03 -19.76 17.50
N LEU A 35 -13.05 -19.50 16.20
CA LEU A 35 -12.53 -20.45 15.21
C LEU A 35 -11.08 -20.82 15.54
N PRO A 36 -10.69 -22.10 15.36
CA PRO A 36 -9.31 -22.50 15.57
C PRO A 36 -8.41 -21.71 14.62
N LYS A 37 -7.27 -21.22 15.14
CA LYS A 37 -6.30 -20.48 14.33
C LYS A 37 -5.72 -21.39 13.25
N THR A 38 -5.74 -20.93 12.00
CA THR A 38 -5.06 -21.63 10.90
C THR A 38 -3.57 -21.74 11.21
N ALA A 39 -3.00 -22.94 11.05
CA ALA A 39 -1.58 -23.16 11.29
C ALA A 39 -0.75 -22.29 10.32
N PRO A 40 0.17 -21.46 10.81
CA PRO A 40 1.02 -20.67 9.93
C PRO A 40 1.88 -21.58 9.05
N GLY A 41 2.21 -21.11 7.85
CA GLY A 41 3.16 -21.81 6.97
C GLY A 41 4.56 -21.93 7.62
N PRO A 42 5.47 -22.77 7.11
CA PRO A 42 6.78 -23.03 7.72
C PRO A 42 7.60 -21.76 7.95
N VAL A 43 7.62 -20.83 6.99
CA VAL A 43 8.33 -19.54 7.10
C VAL A 43 7.69 -18.64 8.15
N ALA A 44 6.36 -18.59 8.20
CA ALA A 44 5.65 -17.79 9.19
C ALA A 44 5.83 -18.36 10.61
N LYS A 45 5.86 -19.69 10.76
CA LYS A 45 6.19 -20.38 12.03
C LYS A 45 7.62 -20.04 12.49
N PHE A 46 8.59 -20.10 11.58
CA PHE A 46 9.97 -19.74 11.88
C PHE A 46 10.07 -18.29 12.39
N TRP A 47 9.48 -17.33 11.69
CA TRP A 47 9.51 -15.93 12.10
C TRP A 47 8.77 -15.69 13.42
N ALA A 48 7.64 -16.37 13.65
CA ALA A 48 6.92 -16.29 14.92
C ALA A 48 7.80 -16.74 16.09
N GLY A 49 8.49 -17.89 15.97
CA GLY A 49 9.41 -18.38 16.99
C GLY A 49 10.68 -17.53 17.14
N PHE A 50 11.23 -17.03 16.03
CA PHE A 50 12.38 -16.12 16.06
C PHE A 50 12.04 -14.82 16.81
N LEU A 51 10.81 -14.33 16.72
CA LEU A 51 10.35 -13.13 17.40
C LEU A 51 9.91 -13.37 18.86
N GLU A 52 9.90 -14.62 19.33
CA GLU A 52 9.30 -14.99 20.62
C GLU A 52 10.09 -14.57 21.88
N PRO A 53 11.34 -14.11 21.77
CA PRO A 53 11.82 -13.02 22.60
C PRO A 53 11.79 -11.71 21.79
N LYS A 54 10.94 -10.77 22.22
CA LYS A 54 10.71 -9.48 21.53
C LYS A 54 11.86 -8.48 21.71
N THR A 55 13.10 -8.89 21.41
CA THR A 55 14.25 -7.99 21.47
C THR A 55 14.24 -7.02 20.30
N LEU A 56 14.77 -5.81 20.51
CA LEU A 56 14.78 -4.76 19.48
C LEU A 56 15.50 -5.22 18.20
N CYS A 57 16.65 -5.89 18.34
CA CYS A 57 17.41 -6.39 17.19
C CYS A 57 16.58 -7.33 16.32
N ARG A 58 15.86 -8.28 16.92
CA ARG A 58 15.01 -9.26 16.18
C ARG A 58 13.85 -8.60 15.46
N LEU A 59 13.28 -7.53 16.05
CA LEU A 59 12.24 -6.75 15.41
C LEU A 59 12.78 -5.94 14.22
N TYR A 60 13.94 -5.32 14.35
CA TYR A 60 14.57 -4.58 13.25
C TYR A 60 14.97 -5.50 12.10
N THR A 61 15.54 -6.68 12.37
CA THR A 61 15.88 -7.65 11.31
C THR A 61 14.64 -8.13 10.57
N TYR A 62 13.55 -8.42 11.28
CA TYR A 62 12.28 -8.78 10.65
C TYR A 62 11.69 -7.65 9.80
N LYS A 63 11.80 -6.39 10.24
CA LYS A 63 11.38 -5.22 9.44
C LYS A 63 12.19 -5.07 8.16
N VAL A 64 13.51 -5.25 8.22
CA VAL A 64 14.36 -5.21 7.02
C VAL A 64 14.01 -6.35 6.07
N TYR A 65 13.81 -7.57 6.58
CA TYR A 65 13.37 -8.71 5.78
C TYR A 65 12.04 -8.46 5.07
N THR A 66 11.02 -8.01 5.81
CA THR A 66 9.69 -7.73 5.24
C THR A 66 9.74 -6.60 4.21
N GLY A 67 10.50 -5.53 4.48
CA GLY A 67 10.77 -4.47 3.51
C GLY A 67 11.47 -4.99 2.24
N GLY A 68 12.45 -5.88 2.39
CA GLY A 68 13.15 -6.51 1.27
C GLY A 68 12.24 -7.40 0.41
N VAL A 69 11.41 -8.24 1.04
CA VAL A 69 10.41 -9.06 0.34
C VAL A 69 9.42 -8.17 -0.40
N PHE A 70 8.97 -7.08 0.21
CA PHE A 70 8.08 -6.12 -0.45
C PHE A 70 8.76 -5.49 -1.68
N ALA A 71 9.98 -4.97 -1.54
CA ALA A 71 10.71 -4.36 -2.64
C ALA A 71 10.92 -5.34 -3.81
N LEU A 72 11.27 -6.59 -3.52
CA LEU A 72 11.45 -7.62 -4.54
C LEU A 72 10.12 -7.94 -5.26
N THR A 73 9.08 -8.25 -4.49
CA THR A 73 7.82 -8.78 -5.04
C THR A 73 6.93 -7.71 -5.65
N ARG A 74 6.95 -6.48 -5.12
CA ARG A 74 6.06 -5.40 -5.54
C ARG A 74 6.72 -4.35 -6.42
N LEU A 75 8.06 -4.26 -6.44
CA LEU A 75 8.78 -3.28 -7.26
C LEU A 75 9.64 -3.96 -8.31
N LEU A 76 10.61 -4.79 -7.91
CA LEU A 76 11.62 -5.33 -8.83
C LEU A 76 11.02 -6.29 -9.86
N ILE A 77 10.26 -7.30 -9.42
CA ILE A 77 9.66 -8.28 -10.34
C ILE A 77 8.71 -7.58 -11.34
N PRO A 78 7.74 -6.74 -10.91
CA PRO A 78 6.90 -6.02 -11.85
C PRO A 78 7.68 -5.10 -12.79
N ALA A 79 8.68 -4.37 -12.29
CA ALA A 79 9.52 -3.50 -13.11
C ALA A 79 10.27 -4.29 -14.19
N TRP A 80 10.82 -5.46 -13.87
CA TRP A 80 11.44 -6.34 -14.85
C TRP A 80 10.46 -6.87 -15.89
N VAL A 81 9.26 -7.25 -15.48
CA VAL A 81 8.20 -7.70 -16.42
C VAL A 81 7.80 -6.57 -17.37
N VAL A 82 7.58 -5.36 -16.84
CA VAL A 82 7.27 -4.17 -17.66
C VAL A 82 8.42 -3.85 -18.61
N HIS A 83 9.66 -3.84 -18.12
CA HIS A 83 10.83 -3.59 -18.96
C HIS A 83 10.96 -4.63 -20.08
N TYR A 84 10.78 -5.92 -19.77
CA TYR A 84 10.78 -6.99 -20.77
C TYR A 84 9.68 -6.78 -21.83
N TYR A 85 8.48 -6.43 -21.40
CA TYR A 85 7.36 -6.17 -22.30
C TYR A 85 7.65 -4.97 -23.22
N VAL A 86 8.12 -3.85 -22.67
CA VAL A 86 8.50 -2.66 -23.44
C VAL A 86 9.57 -3.00 -24.47
N LYS A 87 10.63 -3.70 -24.05
CA LYS A 87 11.77 -4.07 -24.90
C LYS A 87 11.39 -4.98 -26.08
N TYR A 88 10.57 -6.01 -25.85
CA TYR A 88 10.33 -7.03 -26.87
C TYR A 88 8.98 -6.95 -27.57
N HIS A 89 8.02 -6.19 -27.06
CA HIS A 89 6.69 -6.07 -27.64
C HIS A 89 6.38 -4.65 -28.11
N VAL A 90 6.65 -3.65 -27.29
CA VAL A 90 6.31 -2.25 -27.63
C VAL A 90 7.33 -1.67 -28.61
N ALA A 91 8.62 -1.76 -28.30
CA ALA A 91 9.69 -1.21 -29.13
C ALA A 91 9.80 -1.88 -30.52
N LYS A 92 9.35 -3.13 -30.67
CA LYS A 92 9.32 -3.82 -31.97
C LYS A 92 8.21 -3.33 -32.91
N LYS A 93 7.20 -2.65 -32.38
CA LYS A 93 6.11 -2.09 -33.19
C LYS A 93 6.49 -0.69 -33.67
N PRO A 94 6.29 -0.36 -34.96
CA PRO A 94 6.55 0.98 -35.45
C PRO A 94 5.67 1.99 -34.69
N TYR A 95 6.27 3.10 -34.25
CA TYR A 95 5.64 4.11 -33.39
C TYR A 95 5.07 3.57 -32.06
N GLY A 96 5.51 2.38 -31.60
CA GLY A 96 5.11 1.85 -30.30
C GLY A 96 5.66 2.70 -29.13
N ILE A 97 6.81 3.33 -29.34
CA ILE A 97 7.41 4.31 -28.44
C ILE A 97 7.82 5.49 -29.32
N VAL A 98 7.35 6.69 -28.97
CA VAL A 98 7.74 7.94 -29.64
C VAL A 98 8.38 8.83 -28.59
N GLU A 99 9.71 8.94 -28.67
CA GLU A 99 10.48 9.80 -27.78
C GLU A 99 10.62 11.20 -28.40
N LEU A 100 10.61 12.22 -27.54
CA LEU A 100 10.95 13.58 -27.96
C LEU A 100 12.46 13.64 -28.20
N LYS A 101 12.85 14.25 -29.33
CA LYS A 101 14.27 14.48 -29.62
C LYS A 101 14.91 15.26 -28.46
N PRO A 102 16.10 14.86 -27.98
CA PRO A 102 16.80 15.58 -26.92
C PRO A 102 17.10 17.03 -27.36
N ARG A 103 17.12 17.95 -26.38
CA ARG A 103 17.51 19.34 -26.62
C ARG A 103 19.01 19.39 -26.90
N LEU A 104 19.39 20.17 -27.91
CA LEU A 104 20.78 20.40 -28.27
C LEU A 104 21.12 21.84 -27.92
N PHE A 105 22.26 22.03 -27.26
CA PHE A 105 22.80 23.35 -26.93
C PHE A 105 24.09 23.62 -27.71
N PRO A 106 24.44 24.90 -27.91
CA PRO A 106 25.72 25.28 -28.51
C PRO A 106 26.91 24.65 -27.74
N GLY A 107 27.87 24.09 -28.47
CA GLY A 107 29.02 23.37 -27.92
C GLY A 107 28.78 21.88 -27.62
N ASP A 108 27.54 21.37 -27.71
CA ASP A 108 27.27 19.94 -27.55
C ASP A 108 27.79 19.13 -28.74
N THR A 109 28.27 17.90 -28.50
CA THR A 109 28.67 16.97 -29.56
C THR A 109 27.58 15.91 -29.77
N ILE A 110 27.07 15.81 -31.00
CA ILE A 110 26.09 14.78 -31.37
C ILE A 110 26.81 13.43 -31.42
N LEU A 111 26.47 12.50 -30.53
CA LEU A 111 27.16 11.20 -30.43
C LEU A 111 27.10 10.36 -31.71
N GLU A 112 26.02 10.49 -32.48
CA GLU A 112 25.80 9.71 -33.71
C GLU A 112 26.55 10.29 -34.92
N THR A 113 26.77 11.60 -34.96
CA THR A 113 27.33 12.32 -36.12
C THR A 113 28.75 12.84 -35.86
N GLY A 114 29.13 13.02 -34.60
CA GLY A 114 30.39 13.64 -34.17
C GLY A 114 30.45 15.16 -34.37
N GLU A 115 29.37 15.77 -34.89
CA GLU A 115 29.28 17.21 -35.12
C GLU A 115 29.11 17.97 -33.82
N VAL A 116 29.88 19.06 -33.69
CA VAL A 116 29.76 20.01 -32.58
C VAL A 116 28.75 21.08 -32.97
N VAL A 117 27.76 21.31 -32.12
CA VAL A 117 26.75 22.34 -32.34
C VAL A 117 27.42 23.71 -32.29
N PRO A 118 27.24 24.55 -33.33
CA PRO A 118 27.90 25.85 -33.40
C PRO A 118 27.46 26.78 -32.28
N ASP A 119 28.39 27.62 -31.83
CA ASP A 119 28.13 28.66 -30.85
C ASP A 119 27.12 29.69 -31.36
N LEU A 120 26.38 30.30 -30.43
CA LEU A 120 25.49 31.41 -30.76
C LEU A 120 26.34 32.60 -31.27
N PRO A 121 25.83 33.38 -32.23
CA PRO A 121 26.53 34.57 -32.69
C PRO A 121 26.78 35.52 -31.52
N GLU A 122 27.95 36.17 -31.51
CA GLU A 122 28.30 37.16 -30.49
C GLU A 122 27.24 38.27 -30.46
N SER A 123 26.40 38.28 -29.43
CA SER A 123 25.48 39.38 -29.19
C SER A 123 26.22 40.46 -28.40
N HIS A 124 26.46 41.63 -29.02
CA HIS A 124 26.89 42.82 -28.30
C HIS A 124 25.72 43.30 -27.42
N GLY A 125 25.60 42.73 -26.23
CA GLY A 125 24.61 43.15 -25.25
C GLY A 125 24.93 44.56 -24.77
N HIS A 126 24.03 45.51 -25.06
CA HIS A 126 24.07 46.82 -24.43
C HIS A 126 23.56 46.70 -22.99
N HIS A 127 24.50 46.62 -22.06
CA HIS A 127 24.32 46.97 -20.65
C HIS A 127 25.42 47.95 -20.25
#